data_AF-A0A0C2F928-F1
#
_entry.id   AF-A0A0C2F928-F1
#
_cell.length_a   1.000
_cell.length_b   1.000
_cell.length_c   1.000
_cell.angle_alpha   90.00
_cell.angle_beta   90.00
_cell.angle_gamma   90.00
#
_symmetry.space_group_name_H-M   'P 1'
#
loop_
_entity.id
_entity.type
_entity.pdbx_description
1 polymer ?
#
loop_
_entity_poly.entity_id
_entity_poly.type
_entity_poly.pdbx_seq_one_letter_code
_entity_poly.pdbx_strand_id
1 'polypeptide(L)'
;MERDIKRKHEIIAKEFIVSRRHTIQVYYVEIMDELARLLGCKPRVLSRFFCDPILAKALFFHGLVPYQYRLQDLTLGRFFFWEQPGPRKGPHSWPGAREAILTFEDRVFNTTRTRRTKETLSSKPPIKIFHHP
;
A
#
# COMPACT_ATOMS: atom_id res chain seq x y z
N MET A 1 7.15 -20.99 -15.72
CA MET A 1 8.16 -19.92 -15.54
C MET A 1 8.57 -19.31 -16.87
N GLU A 2 9.17 -20.05 -17.80
CA GLU A 2 9.66 -19.50 -19.08
C GLU A 2 8.60 -18.81 -19.96
N ARG A 3 7.39 -19.37 -20.03
CA ARG A 3 6.28 -18.75 -20.78
C ARG A 3 5.88 -17.38 -20.22
N ASP A 4 5.93 -17.23 -18.91
CA ASP A 4 5.61 -15.97 -18.22
C ASP A 4 6.70 -14.93 -18.45
N ILE A 5 7.97 -15.36 -18.41
CA ILE A 5 9.13 -14.53 -18.76
C ILE A 5 9.00 -13.99 -20.18
N LYS A 6 8.69 -14.85 -21.17
CA LYS A 6 8.51 -14.42 -22.58
C LYS A 6 7.39 -13.38 -22.71
N ARG A 7 6.24 -13.65 -22.10
CA ARG A 7 5.09 -12.72 -22.10
C ARG A 7 5.46 -11.35 -21.52
N LYS A 8 6.18 -11.30 -20.40
CA LYS A 8 6.61 -10.03 -19.80
C LYS A 8 7.62 -9.28 -20.66
N HIS A 9 8.57 -9.99 -21.26
CA HIS A 9 9.49 -9.36 -22.21
C HIS A 9 8.76 -8.77 -23.42
N GLU A 10 7.72 -9.45 -23.93
CA GLU A 10 6.87 -8.93 -25.01
C GLU A 10 6.09 -7.67 -24.62
N ILE A 11 5.61 -7.57 -23.37
CA ILE A 11 4.92 -6.38 -22.85
C ILE A 11 5.92 -5.22 -22.71
N ILE A 12 7.06 -5.47 -22.05
CA ILE A 12 8.12 -4.48 -21.84
C ILE A 12 8.64 -3.93 -23.17
N ALA A 13 8.84 -4.80 -24.17
CA ALA A 13 9.30 -4.40 -25.50
C ALA A 13 8.29 -3.51 -26.26
N LYS A 14 6.99 -3.57 -25.93
CA LYS A 14 5.95 -2.71 -26.52
C LYS A 14 5.88 -1.35 -25.84
N GLU A 15 6.10 -1.30 -24.53
CA GLU A 15 5.90 -0.10 -23.71
C GLU A 15 7.18 0.74 -23.59
N PHE A 16 8.35 0.11 -23.53
CA PHE A 16 9.63 0.77 -23.25
C PHE A 16 10.58 0.75 -24.44
N ILE A 17 11.41 1.79 -24.52
CA ILE A 17 12.43 1.92 -25.56
C ILE A 17 13.57 0.93 -25.28
N VAL A 18 13.96 0.18 -26.30
CA VAL A 18 15.09 -0.76 -26.22
C VAL A 18 16.40 0.02 -26.11
N SER A 19 16.89 0.15 -24.87
CA SER A 19 18.18 0.76 -24.54
C SER A 19 18.86 -0.05 -23.46
N ARG A 20 20.19 -0.04 -23.43
CA ARG A 20 21.00 -0.69 -22.37
C ARG A 20 20.64 -0.21 -20.95
N ARG A 21 20.04 0.98 -20.80
CA ARG A 21 19.62 1.53 -19.50
C ARG A 21 18.21 1.12 -19.08
N HIS A 22 17.38 0.65 -20.01
CA HIS A 22 15.94 0.39 -19.81
C HIS A 22 15.60 -1.11 -19.83
N THR A 23 16.60 -1.99 -19.68
CA THR A 23 16.43 -3.45 -19.77
C THR A 23 15.55 -4.05 -18.65
N ILE A 24 15.53 -3.43 -17.45
CA ILE A 24 14.79 -3.94 -16.27
C ILE A 24 13.64 -2.97 -15.91
N GLN A 25 13.15 -2.18 -16.87
CA GLN A 25 12.12 -1.19 -16.59
C GLN A 25 10.74 -1.85 -16.47
N VAL A 26 10.06 -1.61 -15.35
CA VAL A 26 8.71 -2.15 -15.07
C VAL A 26 7.92 -1.16 -14.22
N TYR A 27 6.59 -1.19 -14.32
CA TYR A 27 5.71 -0.41 -13.47
C TYR A 27 5.75 -0.89 -12.01
N TYR A 28 6.00 0.07 -11.12
CA TYR A 28 6.11 -0.18 -9.67
C TYR A 28 4.87 -0.86 -9.09
N VAL A 29 3.67 -0.35 -9.41
CA VAL A 29 2.41 -0.85 -8.85
C VAL A 29 2.17 -2.31 -9.23
N GLU A 30 2.42 -2.67 -10.48
CA GLU A 30 2.20 -4.02 -11.00
C GLU A 30 3.12 -5.04 -10.34
N ILE A 31 4.43 -4.75 -10.27
CA ILE A 31 5.37 -5.63 -9.58
C ILE A 31 5.00 -5.78 -8.11
N MET A 32 4.71 -4.67 -7.44
CA MET A 32 4.42 -4.72 -6.00
C MET A 32 3.14 -5.52 -5.71
N ASP A 33 2.12 -5.39 -6.56
CA ASP A 33 0.89 -6.16 -6.43
C ASP A 33 1.05 -7.64 -6.77
N GLU A 34 1.88 -7.98 -7.75
CA GLU A 34 2.22 -9.37 -8.05
C GLU A 34 2.99 -10.01 -6.89
N LEU A 35 4.01 -9.34 -6.37
CA LEU A 35 4.76 -9.78 -5.20
C LEU A 35 3.83 -9.92 -3.99
N ALA A 36 2.96 -8.95 -3.76
CA ALA A 36 2.00 -9.01 -2.67
C ALA A 36 0.98 -10.14 -2.83
N ARG A 37 0.60 -10.48 -4.06
CA ARG A 37 -0.26 -11.62 -4.35
C ARG A 37 0.46 -12.95 -4.10
N LEU A 38 1.73 -13.07 -4.46
CA LEU A 38 2.55 -14.25 -4.18
C LEU A 38 2.73 -14.46 -2.67
N LEU A 39 2.91 -13.37 -1.91
CA LEU A 39 3.06 -13.40 -0.45
C LEU A 39 1.73 -13.44 0.31
N GLY A 40 0.59 -13.24 -0.37
CA GLY A 40 -0.73 -13.15 0.26
C GLY A 40 -0.92 -11.92 1.16
N CYS A 41 -0.16 -10.84 0.94
CA CYS A 41 -0.22 -9.59 1.71
C CYS A 41 -0.95 -8.44 1.00
N LYS A 42 -1.57 -8.71 -0.16
CA LYS A 42 -2.33 -7.70 -0.91
C LYS A 42 -3.63 -7.34 -0.16
N PRO A 43 -3.82 -6.07 0.26
CA PRO A 43 -5.01 -5.68 1.01
C PRO A 43 -6.26 -5.79 0.14
N ARG A 44 -7.32 -6.41 0.68
CA ARG A 44 -8.63 -6.49 0.00
C ARG A 44 -9.43 -5.21 0.25
N VAL A 45 -9.25 -4.21 -0.61
CA VAL A 45 -9.87 -2.88 -0.46
C VAL A 45 -11.40 -2.97 -0.29
N LEU A 46 -12.08 -3.81 -1.07
CA LEU A 46 -13.54 -4.01 -0.98
C LEU A 46 -13.97 -4.57 0.38
N SER A 47 -13.30 -5.61 0.88
CA SER A 47 -13.60 -6.17 2.20
C SER A 47 -13.29 -5.17 3.31
N ARG A 48 -12.26 -4.33 3.13
CA ARG A 48 -11.88 -3.32 4.11
C ARG A 48 -12.85 -2.16 4.17
N PHE A 49 -13.51 -1.85 3.06
CA PHE A 49 -14.52 -0.80 3.00
C PHE A 49 -15.66 -1.02 4.00
N PHE A 50 -16.06 -2.28 4.22
CA PHE A 50 -17.12 -2.62 5.19
C PHE A 50 -16.68 -2.56 6.66
N CYS A 51 -15.40 -2.83 6.96
CA CYS A 51 -14.90 -2.82 8.35
C CYS A 51 -14.33 -1.46 8.76
N ASP A 52 -13.53 -0.83 7.89
CA ASP A 52 -12.82 0.42 8.13
C ASP A 52 -12.95 1.35 6.90
N PRO A 53 -14.06 2.11 6.76
CA PRO A 53 -14.29 2.96 5.59
C PRO A 53 -13.23 4.07 5.45
N ILE A 54 -12.71 4.59 6.56
CA ILE A 54 -11.66 5.63 6.57
C ILE A 54 -10.36 5.08 5.96
N LEU A 55 -9.92 3.91 6.41
CA LEU A 55 -8.70 3.29 5.89
C LEU A 55 -8.88 2.81 4.45
N ALA A 56 -10.06 2.30 4.09
CA ALA A 56 -10.35 1.91 2.71
C ALA A 56 -10.33 3.11 1.76
N LYS A 57 -10.88 4.26 2.18
CA LYS A 57 -10.79 5.51 1.45
C LYS A 57 -9.33 5.96 1.29
N ALA A 58 -8.53 5.85 2.34
CA ALA A 58 -7.09 6.10 2.31
C ALA A 58 -6.39 5.25 1.24
N LEU A 59 -6.66 3.95 1.23
CA LEU A 59 -6.05 3.00 0.32
C LEU A 59 -6.52 3.21 -1.13
N PHE A 60 -7.79 3.53 -1.34
CA PHE A 60 -8.34 3.71 -2.68
C PHE A 60 -7.88 5.01 -3.34
N PHE A 61 -7.92 6.13 -2.62
CA PHE A 61 -7.59 7.45 -3.18
C PHE A 61 -6.11 7.82 -3.04
N HIS A 62 -5.39 7.21 -2.08
CA HIS A 62 -4.03 7.60 -1.74
C HIS A 62 -3.06 6.41 -1.58
N GLY A 63 -3.53 5.17 -1.68
CA GLY A 63 -2.81 3.97 -1.26
C GLY A 63 -1.70 3.49 -2.19
N LEU A 64 -0.64 4.27 -2.35
CA LEU A 64 0.65 3.78 -2.83
C LEU A 64 1.74 3.91 -1.76
N VAL A 65 1.35 3.72 -0.50
CA VAL A 65 2.28 3.75 0.64
C VAL A 65 2.71 2.31 0.98
N PRO A 66 4.01 2.00 1.10
CA PRO A 66 4.50 0.63 1.31
C PRO A 66 3.98 -0.02 2.60
N TYR A 67 3.50 0.76 3.57
CA TYR A 67 2.86 0.25 4.79
C TYR A 67 1.62 -0.62 4.51
N GLN A 68 0.99 -0.46 3.34
CA GLN A 68 -0.20 -1.23 2.96
C GLN A 68 0.03 -2.74 2.91
N TYR A 69 1.23 -3.16 2.52
CA TYR A 69 1.60 -4.57 2.41
C TYR A 69 1.90 -5.22 3.77
N ARG A 70 1.92 -4.43 4.85
CA ARG A 70 2.09 -4.91 6.23
C ARG A 70 0.81 -4.77 7.07
N LEU A 71 -0.30 -4.39 6.44
CA LEU A 71 -1.60 -4.32 7.11
C LEU A 71 -2.02 -5.72 7.58
N GLN A 72 -2.49 -5.79 8.83
CA GLN A 72 -3.08 -6.99 9.37
C GLN A 72 -4.49 -7.16 8.78
N ASP A 73 -4.76 -8.33 8.20
CA ASP A 73 -6.10 -8.72 7.81
C ASP A 73 -6.95 -9.04 9.06
N LEU A 74 -8.08 -8.35 9.18
CA LEU A 74 -9.14 -8.63 10.15
C LEU A 74 -9.97 -9.80 9.62
N THR A 75 -9.44 -11.02 9.69
CA THR A 75 -10.28 -12.21 9.53
C THR A 75 -10.89 -12.52 10.89
N LEU A 76 -12.18 -12.18 11.05
CA LEU A 76 -13.03 -12.69 12.12
C LEU A 76 -12.91 -14.23 12.13
N GLY A 77 -12.46 -14.81 13.24
CA GLY A 77 -12.40 -16.25 13.42
C GLY A 77 -11.03 -16.89 13.23
N ARG A 78 -10.15 -16.74 14.23
CA ARG A 78 -9.10 -17.74 14.50
C ARG A 78 -8.92 -17.91 16.01
N PHE A 79 -10.01 -18.31 16.67
CA PHE A 79 -10.03 -18.74 18.07
C PHE A 79 -9.89 -20.28 18.20
N PHE A 80 -9.85 -21.02 17.09
CA PHE A 80 -9.78 -22.48 17.09
C PHE A 80 -8.53 -22.96 16.34
N PHE A 81 -7.56 -23.41 17.15
CA PHE A 81 -6.81 -24.66 17.01
C PHE A 81 -6.55 -25.22 15.59
N TRP A 82 -5.26 -25.30 15.26
CA TRP A 82 -4.56 -26.02 14.16
C TRP A 82 -5.39 -26.85 13.16
N GLU A 83 -5.44 -26.44 11.87
CA GLU A 83 -5.46 -27.36 10.70
C GLU A 83 -5.26 -26.57 9.38
N GLN A 84 -4.26 -26.98 8.57
CA GLN A 84 -3.90 -26.62 7.18
C GLN A 84 -3.26 -25.25 6.82
N PRO A 85 -2.07 -25.23 6.16
CA PRO A 85 -1.34 -24.02 5.76
C PRO A 85 -1.77 -23.53 4.37
N GLY A 86 -2.82 -22.72 4.30
CA GLY A 86 -3.08 -21.86 3.14
C GLY A 86 -2.62 -20.42 3.44
N PRO A 87 -1.94 -19.71 2.52
CA PRO A 87 -1.43 -18.36 2.76
C PRO A 87 -2.59 -17.36 2.65
N ARG A 88 -3.44 -17.30 3.67
CA ARG A 88 -4.47 -16.25 3.81
C ARG A 88 -4.00 -15.10 4.70
N LYS A 89 -2.76 -15.14 5.17
CA LYS A 89 -2.15 -14.08 5.99
C LYS A 89 -0.75 -13.80 5.46
N GLY A 90 -0.52 -12.56 5.04
CA GLY A 90 0.84 -12.08 4.79
C GLY A 90 1.70 -12.28 6.05
N PRO A 91 2.88 -12.90 5.95
CA PRO A 91 3.77 -13.05 7.09
C PRO A 91 4.24 -11.66 7.57
N HIS A 92 4.40 -11.48 8.88
CA HIS A 92 4.91 -10.25 9.51
C HIS A 92 4.01 -8.99 9.38
N SER A 93 2.76 -9.08 9.86
CA SER A 93 1.89 -7.90 10.01
C SER A 93 2.46 -6.90 11.03
N TRP A 94 2.42 -5.61 10.71
CA TRP A 94 2.85 -4.53 11.62
C TRP A 94 1.64 -3.84 12.25
N PRO A 95 1.46 -3.88 13.59
CA PRO A 95 0.32 -3.26 14.26
C PRO A 95 0.18 -1.75 13.98
N GLY A 96 1.30 -1.03 13.85
CA GLY A 96 1.34 0.40 13.57
C GLY A 96 1.05 0.77 12.11
N ALA A 97 0.83 -0.20 11.21
CA ALA A 97 0.64 0.09 9.79
C ALA A 97 -0.58 0.98 9.52
N ARG A 98 -1.68 0.76 10.26
CA ARG A 98 -2.90 1.57 10.12
C ARG A 98 -2.63 3.03 10.49
N GLU A 99 -2.05 3.27 11.66
CA GLU A 99 -1.72 4.61 12.12
C GLU A 99 -0.72 5.28 11.18
N ALA A 100 0.29 4.55 10.72
CA ALA A 100 1.29 5.06 9.80
C ALA A 100 0.69 5.53 8.46
N ILE A 101 -0.35 4.86 7.96
CA ILE A 101 -1.08 5.23 6.72
C ILE A 101 -2.01 6.41 6.93
N LEU A 102 -2.55 6.60 8.13
CA LEU A 102 -3.42 7.76 8.39
C LEU A 102 -2.60 9.02 8.70
N THR A 103 -1.44 8.87 9.32
CA THR A 103 -0.59 9.98 9.79
C THR A 103 0.58 10.32 8.85
N PHE A 104 0.77 9.61 7.72
CA PHE A 104 1.95 9.87 6.88
C PHE A 104 1.97 11.30 6.33
N GLU A 105 0.82 11.84 6.01
CA GLU A 105 0.74 13.19 5.45
C GLU A 105 1.08 14.24 6.50
N ASP A 106 0.56 14.09 7.72
CA ASP A 106 0.95 14.92 8.85
C ASP A 106 2.45 14.87 9.08
N ARG A 107 3.09 13.69 8.94
CA ARG A 107 4.55 13.58 9.03
C ARG A 107 5.26 14.40 7.95
N VAL A 108 4.85 14.23 6.69
CA VAL A 108 5.45 14.98 5.56
C VAL A 108 5.26 16.47 5.76
N PHE A 109 4.05 16.91 6.11
CA PHE A 109 3.73 18.31 6.32
C PHE A 109 4.44 18.92 7.54
N ASN A 110 4.53 18.21 8.65
CA ASN A 110 5.23 18.71 9.83
C ASN A 110 6.74 18.82 9.61
N THR A 111 7.34 17.99 8.75
CA THR A 111 8.78 18.10 8.43
C THR A 111 9.12 19.35 7.63
N THR A 112 8.24 19.79 6.73
CA THR A 112 8.45 21.03 5.96
C THR A 112 8.22 22.27 6.81
N ARG A 113 7.53 22.13 7.94
CA ARG A 113 7.10 23.22 8.80
C ARG A 113 8.05 23.49 9.96
N THR A 114 9.24 23.99 9.63
CA THR A 114 10.29 24.33 10.61
C THR A 114 9.98 25.58 11.44
N ARG A 115 9.29 26.56 10.85
CA ARG A 115 8.87 27.79 11.54
C ARG A 115 7.49 27.62 12.18
N ARG A 116 7.39 27.84 13.50
CA ARG A 116 6.14 27.73 14.28
C ARG A 116 5.56 29.10 14.68
N THR A 117 4.99 29.84 13.72
CA THR A 117 4.16 31.03 14.00
C THR A 117 2.68 30.66 14.15
N LYS A 118 1.85 31.58 14.69
CA LYS A 118 0.38 31.40 14.79
C LYS A 118 -0.27 31.04 13.44
N GLU A 119 0.14 31.71 12.37
CA GLU A 119 -0.34 31.46 11.01
C GLU A 119 0.02 30.06 10.52
N THR A 120 1.28 29.66 10.72
CA THR A 120 1.70 28.31 10.35
C THR A 120 0.97 27.26 11.18
N LEU A 121 0.67 27.52 12.46
CA LEU A 121 -0.09 26.59 13.32
C LEU A 121 -1.50 26.34 12.81
N SER A 122 -2.06 27.32 12.10
CA SER A 122 -3.36 27.21 11.47
C SER A 122 -3.34 26.50 10.12
N SER A 123 -2.18 26.31 9.47
CA SER A 123 -2.12 25.67 8.16
C SER A 123 -2.34 24.16 8.27
N LYS A 124 -3.21 23.64 7.42
CA LYS A 124 -3.57 22.22 7.32
C LYS A 124 -2.87 21.59 6.13
N PRO A 125 -2.56 20.28 6.16
CA PRO A 125 -2.00 19.60 5.00
C PRO A 125 -3.00 19.59 3.83
N PRO A 126 -2.49 19.46 2.59
CA PRO A 126 -3.28 19.66 1.38
C PRO A 126 -4.41 18.63 1.19
N ILE A 127 -4.25 17.39 1.68
CA ILE A 127 -5.23 16.33 1.49
C ILE A 127 -6.18 16.30 2.70
N LYS A 128 -7.40 16.77 2.45
CA LYS A 128 -8.46 16.89 3.47
C LYS A 128 -9.17 15.56 3.81
N ILE A 129 -8.68 14.43 3.28
CA ILE A 129 -9.36 13.14 3.44
C ILE A 129 -9.29 12.65 4.89
N PHE A 130 -8.21 12.98 5.60
CA PHE A 130 -7.91 12.51 6.96
C PHE A 130 -8.29 13.50 8.06
N HIS A 131 -8.53 14.76 7.71
CA HIS A 131 -8.91 15.82 8.64
C HIS A 131 -10.42 16.05 8.59
N HIS A 132 -11.14 15.41 9.49
CA HIS A 132 -12.51 15.82 9.80
C HIS A 132 -12.49 17.22 10.46
N PRO A 133 -13.54 18.04 10.24
CA PRO A 133 -13.65 19.37 10.83
C PRO A 133 -13.67 19.35 12.35
#